data_AF-A0A4U0SZH0-F1
#
_entry.id   AF-A0A4U0SZH0-F1
#
_cell.length_a   1.000
_cell.length_b   1.000
_cell.length_c   1.000
_cell.angle_alpha   90.00
_cell.angle_beta   90.00
_cell.angle_gamma   90.00
#
_symmetry.space_group_name_H-M   'P 1'
#
loop_
_entity.id
_entity.type
_entity.pdbx_description
1 polymer ?
#
loop_
_entity_poly.entity_id
_entity_poly.type
_entity_poly.pdbx_seq_one_letter_code
_entity_poly.pdbx_strand_id
1 'polypeptide(L)'
;MASGGFIRLPGGNVVVALRLPSPGTAQGPDIRFIIHAQNRQRALTRLRNLGFRGARLSGNSEPPTPDEITAVLHHPDGLIWRPAAATDADPWQPIAALLREQMRT
;
A
#
# COMPACT_ATOMS: atom_id res chain seq x y z
N MET A 1 -4.48 -10.15 -10.48
CA MET A 1 -4.82 -10.61 -9.11
C MET A 1 -4.02 -9.77 -8.13
N ALA A 2 -4.59 -9.36 -7.00
CA ALA A 2 -3.84 -8.64 -5.97
C ALA A 2 -2.67 -9.51 -5.48
N SER A 3 -1.44 -9.09 -5.77
CA SER A 3 -0.22 -9.69 -5.23
C SER A 3 0.29 -8.85 -4.05
N GLY A 4 0.94 -9.49 -3.09
CA GLY A 4 1.44 -8.77 -1.92
C GLY A 4 2.21 -9.64 -0.96
N GLY A 5 2.69 -9.00 0.09
CA GLY A 5 3.49 -9.60 1.12
C GLY A 5 3.59 -8.72 2.35
N PHE A 6 4.29 -9.23 3.36
CA PHE A 6 4.46 -8.54 4.63
C PHE A 6 5.74 -8.96 5.32
N ILE A 7 6.25 -8.08 6.17
CA ILE A 7 7.31 -8.38 7.13
C ILE A 7 6.85 -8.02 8.53
N ARG A 8 7.30 -8.78 9.54
CA ARG A 8 7.12 -8.45 10.94
C ARG A 8 8.33 -7.65 11.41
N LEU A 9 8.07 -6.53 12.08
CA LEU A 9 9.11 -5.72 12.70
C LEU A 9 9.39 -6.24 14.13
N PRO A 10 10.59 -5.96 14.69
CA PRO A 10 10.95 -6.38 16.05
C PRO A 10 9.95 -5.95 17.14
N GLY A 11 9.25 -4.83 16.94
CA GLY A 11 8.23 -4.31 17.86
C GLY A 11 6.84 -4.96 17.73
N GLY A 12 6.69 -6.07 17.00
CA GLY A 12 5.41 -6.78 16.83
C GLY A 12 4.46 -6.21 15.76
N ASN A 13 4.71 -4.97 15.32
CA ASN A 13 4.03 -4.37 14.17
C ASN A 13 4.44 -5.04 12.86
N VAL A 14 3.68 -4.79 11.80
CA VAL A 14 3.96 -5.29 10.44
C VAL A 14 4.04 -4.16 9.44
N VAL A 15 4.84 -4.38 8.39
CA VAL A 15 4.76 -3.63 7.14
C VAL A 15 4.17 -4.55 6.09
N VAL A 16 3.11 -4.10 5.42
CA VAL A 16 2.41 -4.83 4.36
C VAL A 16 2.62 -4.12 3.05
N ALA A 17 3.05 -4.85 2.01
CA ALA A 17 3.09 -4.41 0.64
C ALA A 17 1.95 -5.07 -0.15
N LEU A 18 1.17 -4.28 -0.89
CA LEU A 18 0.06 -4.76 -1.71
C LEU A 18 0.01 -4.04 -3.04
N ARG A 19 -0.08 -4.80 -4.13
CA ARG A 19 -0.40 -4.28 -5.46
C ARG A 19 -1.90 -4.44 -5.71
N LEU A 20 -2.59 -3.34 -5.98
CA LEU A 20 -4.03 -3.31 -6.20
C LEU A 20 -4.37 -2.47 -7.43
N PRO A 21 -5.41 -2.82 -8.20
CA PRO A 21 -5.86 -1.96 -9.29
C PRO A 21 -6.35 -0.62 -8.75
N SER A 22 -6.18 0.45 -9.53
CA SER A 22 -6.70 1.77 -9.19
C SER A 22 -8.23 1.74 -9.01
N PRO A 23 -8.81 2.42 -8.00
CA PRO A 23 -10.26 2.47 -7.83
C PRO A 23 -10.91 3.26 -8.97
N GLY A 24 -12.01 2.73 -9.51
CA GLY A 24 -12.86 3.46 -10.47
C GLY A 24 -12.53 3.21 -11.95
N THR A 25 -11.38 2.62 -12.28
CA THR A 25 -11.07 2.24 -13.68
C THR A 25 -10.49 0.83 -13.74
N ALA A 26 -11.16 -0.05 -14.50
CA ALA A 26 -10.63 -1.40 -14.76
C ALA A 26 -9.35 -1.40 -15.63
N GLN A 27 -8.98 -0.24 -16.20
CA GLN A 27 -7.82 -0.02 -17.06
C GLN A 27 -6.75 0.90 -16.45
N GLY A 28 -6.92 1.38 -15.21
CA GLY A 28 -5.90 2.20 -14.54
C GLY A 28 -4.65 1.38 -14.20
N PRO A 29 -3.46 2.02 -14.10
CA PRO A 29 -2.26 1.32 -13.65
C PRO A 29 -2.46 0.77 -12.24
N ASP A 30 -1.93 -0.42 -11.98
CA ASP A 30 -1.87 -0.97 -10.63
C ASP A 30 -1.17 0.03 -9.69
N ILE A 31 -1.56 0.03 -8.43
CA ILE A 31 -1.02 0.87 -7.37
C ILE A 31 -0.32 -0.03 -6.36
N ARG A 32 0.91 0.34 -5.99
CA ARG A 32 1.66 -0.30 -4.92
C ARG A 32 1.46 0.46 -3.62
N PHE A 33 0.86 -0.20 -2.64
CA PHE A 33 0.61 0.29 -1.29
C PHE A 33 1.60 -0.30 -0.31
N ILE A 34 2.19 0.55 0.55
CA ILE A 34 2.98 0.14 1.70
C ILE A 34 2.31 0.67 2.96
N ILE A 35 2.00 -0.23 3.89
CA ILE A 35 1.23 0.09 5.10
C ILE A 35 1.96 -0.41 6.33
N HIS A 36 2.23 0.50 7.26
CA HIS A 36 2.63 0.18 8.62
C HIS A 36 1.38 0.03 9.50
N ALA A 37 1.25 -1.11 10.17
CA ALA A 37 0.10 -1.41 11.02
C ALA A 37 0.47 -2.38 12.15
N GLN A 38 -0.40 -2.45 13.16
CA GLN A 38 -0.24 -3.41 14.26
C GLN A 38 -0.26 -4.87 13.81
N ASN A 39 -1.04 -5.19 12.78
CA ASN A 39 -1.09 -6.53 12.20
C ASN A 39 -1.64 -6.48 10.76
N ARG A 40 -1.55 -7.62 10.07
CA ARG A 40 -1.98 -7.76 8.65
C ARG A 40 -3.44 -7.39 8.45
N GLN A 41 -4.31 -7.81 9.37
CA GLN A 41 -5.75 -7.57 9.24
C GLN A 41 -6.09 -6.09 9.37
N ARG A 42 -5.41 -5.34 10.25
CA ARG A 42 -5.54 -3.89 10.38
C ARG A 42 -5.08 -3.17 9.11
N ALA A 43 -3.97 -3.58 8.50
CA ALA A 43 -3.53 -3.01 7.22
C ALA A 43 -4.60 -3.19 6.12
N LEU A 44 -5.15 -4.41 5.99
CA LEU A 44 -6.22 -4.69 5.03
C LEU A 44 -7.52 -3.92 5.33
N THR A 45 -7.87 -3.75 6.61
CA THR A 45 -9.03 -2.93 6.99
C THR A 45 -8.85 -1.48 6.57
N ARG A 46 -7.67 -0.88 6.77
CA ARG A 46 -7.39 0.50 6.34
C ARG A 46 -7.62 0.68 4.84
N LEU A 47 -7.09 -0.22 4.02
CA LEU A 47 -7.30 -0.18 2.56
C LEU A 47 -8.78 -0.34 2.17
N ARG A 48 -9.51 -1.25 2.82
CA ARG A 48 -10.95 -1.43 2.56
C ARG A 48 -11.75 -0.19 2.91
N ASN A 49 -11.41 0.50 4.00
CA ASN A 49 -12.04 1.75 4.40
C ASN A 49 -11.77 2.89 3.40
N LEU A 50 -10.67 2.80 2.64
CA LEU A 50 -10.32 3.72 1.57
C LEU A 50 -10.99 3.37 0.22
N GLY A 51 -11.84 2.34 0.18
CA GLY A 51 -12.55 1.92 -1.04
C GLY A 51 -11.93 0.73 -1.78
N PHE A 52 -10.74 0.25 -1.36
CA PHE A 52 -10.06 -0.89 -2.00
C PHE A 52 -10.63 -2.24 -1.53
N ARG A 53 -11.83 -2.59 -2.01
CA ARG A 53 -12.52 -3.82 -1.62
C ARG A 53 -11.79 -5.11 -2.04
N GLY A 54 -10.92 -5.03 -3.05
CA GLY A 54 -10.07 -6.13 -3.52
C GLY A 54 -8.83 -6.40 -2.65
N ALA A 55 -8.62 -5.66 -1.56
CA ALA A 55 -7.45 -5.81 -0.71
C ALA A 55 -7.44 -7.19 0.00
N ARG A 56 -6.63 -8.10 -0.51
CA ARG A 56 -6.39 -9.43 0.06
C ARG A 56 -4.91 -9.80 -0.04
N LEU A 57 -4.40 -10.46 0.99
CA LEU A 57 -3.11 -11.15 0.95
C LEU A 57 -3.37 -12.64 0.70
N SER A 58 -2.85 -13.19 -0.40
CA SER A 58 -2.89 -14.64 -0.69
C SER A 58 -1.61 -15.38 -0.27
N GLY A 59 -0.64 -14.67 0.31
CA GLY A 59 0.67 -15.22 0.67
C GLY A 59 1.67 -14.10 0.99
N ASN A 60 2.95 -14.42 0.89
CA ASN A 60 4.05 -13.46 0.98
C ASN A 60 4.88 -13.46 -0.32
N SER A 61 4.21 -13.30 -1.45
CA SER A 61 4.84 -13.43 -2.78
C SER A 61 5.60 -12.18 -3.19
N GLU A 62 5.22 -11.02 -2.64
CA GLU A 62 5.90 -9.74 -2.86
C GLU A 62 6.08 -9.02 -1.52
N PRO A 63 7.06 -9.44 -0.68
CA PRO A 63 7.35 -8.75 0.57
C PRO A 63 7.80 -7.29 0.31
N PRO A 64 7.62 -6.38 1.29
CA PRO A 64 8.15 -5.03 1.18
C PRO A 64 9.68 -5.03 1.14
N THR A 65 10.27 -4.13 0.35
CA THR A 65 11.73 -3.92 0.29
C THR A 65 12.23 -3.12 1.52
N PRO A 66 13.54 -3.13 1.82
CA PRO A 66 14.11 -2.30 2.90
C PRO A 66 13.80 -0.80 2.74
N ASP A 67 13.85 -0.28 1.50
CA ASP A 67 13.53 1.12 1.21
C ASP A 67 12.05 1.43 1.42
N GLU A 68 11.17 0.50 1.03
CA GLU A 68 9.73 0.60 1.30
C GLU A 68 9.41 0.63 2.79
N ILE A 69 10.08 -0.24 3.56
CA ILE A 69 9.96 -0.27 5.03
C ILE A 69 10.42 1.05 5.63
N THR A 70 11.57 1.56 5.20
CA THR A 70 12.11 2.83 5.71
C THR A 70 11.15 3.97 5.38
N ALA A 71 10.70 4.08 4.13
CA ALA A 71 9.80 5.15 3.69
C ALA A 71 8.49 5.19 4.49
N VAL A 72 7.85 4.03 4.71
CA VAL A 72 6.56 4.02 5.43
C VAL A 72 6.71 4.31 6.93
N LEU A 73 7.84 3.93 7.54
CA LEU A 73 8.10 4.17 8.96
C LEU A 73 8.36 5.64 9.27
N HIS A 74 8.85 6.42 8.29
CA HIS A 74 9.04 7.86 8.42
C HIS A 74 7.80 8.67 8.01
N HIS A 75 6.73 8.03 7.53
CA HIS A 75 5.53 8.72 7.09
C HIS A 75 4.50 8.84 8.23
N PRO A 76 3.92 10.03 8.49
CA PRO A 76 3.03 10.26 9.63
C PRO A 76 1.77 9.39 9.60
N ASP A 77 1.22 9.13 8.42
CA ASP A 77 0.01 8.31 8.27
C ASP A 77 0.27 6.79 8.35
N GLY A 78 1.54 6.36 8.34
CA GLY A 78 1.91 4.95 8.23
C GLY A 78 1.32 4.24 7.01
N LEU A 79 1.00 4.99 5.95
CA LEU A 79 0.50 4.48 4.68
C LEU A 79 1.00 5.39 3.56
N ILE A 80 1.71 4.78 2.62
CA ILE A 80 2.21 5.42 1.41
C ILE A 80 1.84 4.59 0.19
N TRP A 81 1.79 5.23 -0.98
CA TRP A 81 1.48 4.57 -2.23
C TRP A 81 2.28 5.16 -3.39
N ARG A 82 2.41 4.39 -4.47
CA ARG A 82 2.90 4.87 -5.77
C ARG A 82 2.27 4.05 -6.89
N PRO A 83 2.16 4.56 -8.12
CA PRO A 83 1.84 3.73 -9.28
C PRO A 83 2.81 2.55 -9.36
N ALA A 84 2.34 1.35 -9.69
CA ALA A 84 3.18 0.16 -9.78
C ALA A 84 4.20 0.24 -10.93
N ALA A 85 3.94 1.09 -11.93
CA ALA A 85 4.86 1.41 -13.01
C ALA A 85 5.89 2.49 -12.62
N ALA A 86 5.77 3.09 -11.43
CA ALA A 86 6.70 4.09 -10.94
C ALA A 86 8.06 3.45 -10.65
N THR A 87 9.11 4.18 -10.96
CA THR A 87 10.51 3.85 -10.69
C THR A 87 10.88 4.20 -9.26
N ASP A 88 12.06 3.80 -8.80
CA ASP A 88 12.55 4.17 -7.47
C ASP A 88 12.96 5.64 -7.35
N ALA A 89 13.04 6.37 -8.47
CA ALA A 89 13.18 7.82 -8.48
C ALA A 89 11.86 8.56 -8.19
N ASP A 90 10.72 7.88 -8.38
CA ASP A 90 9.41 8.48 -8.15
C ASP A 90 9.08 8.53 -6.66
N PRO A 91 8.69 9.70 -6.12
CA PRO A 91 8.47 9.85 -4.70
C PRO A 91 7.21 9.09 -4.25
N TRP A 92 7.32 8.47 -3.08
CA TRP A 92 6.18 7.90 -2.38
C TRP A 92 5.15 8.98 -2.06
N GLN A 93 3.89 8.69 -2.36
CA GLN A 93 2.78 9.61 -2.17
C GLN A 93 2.06 9.34 -0.84
N PRO A 94 1.66 10.39 -0.11
CA PRO A 94 0.82 10.25 1.07
C PRO A 94 -0.59 9.80 0.67
N ILE A 95 -1.33 9.17 1.59
CA ILE A 95 -2.73 8.77 1.34
C ILE A 95 -3.61 9.97 0.93
N ALA A 96 -3.32 11.16 1.45
CA ALA A 96 -4.04 12.38 1.10
C ALA A 96 -3.96 12.72 -0.40
N ALA A 97 -2.85 12.39 -1.07
CA ALA A 97 -2.71 12.61 -2.51
C ALA A 97 -3.68 11.71 -3.31
N LEU A 98 -3.85 10.46 -2.87
CA LEU A 98 -4.79 9.51 -3.48
C LEU A 98 -6.23 9.98 -3.32
N LEU A 99 -6.60 10.45 -2.14
CA LEU A 99 -7.94 10.97 -1.88
C LEU A 99 -8.25 12.18 -2.77
N ARG A 100 -7.29 13.07 -2.99
CA ARG A 100 -7.46 14.21 -3.91
C ARG A 100 -7.64 13.76 -5.37
N GLU A 101 -6.90 12.75 -5.81
CA GLU A 101 -7.02 12.20 -7.16
C GLU A 101 -8.38 11.52 -7.37
N GLN A 102 -8.83 10.74 -6.40
CA GLN A 102 -10.17 10.13 -6.38
C GLN A 102 -11.28 11.18 -6.44
N MET A 103 -11.16 12.30 -5.73
CA MET A 103 -12.15 13.38 -5.76
C MET A 103 -12.18 14.17 -7.09
N ARG A 104 -11.15 14.05 -7.93
CA ARG A 104 -11.08 14.74 -9.23
C ARG A 104 -11.78 13.95 -10.35
N THR A 105 -12.06 12.67 -10.13
CA THR A 105 -12.63 11.74 -11.12
C THR A 105 -14.13 11.61 -10.91
#